data_AF-A0A953NKZ7-F1
#
_entry.id   AF-A0A953NKZ7-F1
#
_cell.length_a   1.000
_cell.length_b   1.000
_cell.length_c   1.000
_cell.angle_alpha   90.00
_cell.angle_beta   90.00
_cell.angle_gamma   90.00
#
_symmetry.space_group_name_H-M   'P 1'
#
loop_
_entity.id
_entity.type
_entity.pdbx_description
1 polymer ?
#
loop_
_entity_poly.entity_id
_entity_poly.type
_entity_poly.pdbx_seq_one_letter_code
_entity_poly.pdbx_strand_id
1 'polypeptide(L)'
;MHTELTATTTKTPHAGPAPASASRRDIVVETRPKGDTAATVAIASISEQDWYVSRTHGFYHIPACPKAGSPGGEPGGSGPAYALLLITSRGDAIDLGDNRRFPFTISAREIAEDLLQDLHDHGIFVCAGPRPTAEELSAAAARRDAYYHRLIGEGDTLWARGHSFREISDLHRRAAIALGVEREWAYVPMRLSECPACGEKVKTGVAVCKHCGAILDAEKAAQHGLSAKK
;
A
#
# COMPACT_ATOMS: atom_id res chain seq x y z
N MET A 1 -58.57 -8.37 65.88
CA MET A 1 -59.84 -7.81 65.39
C MET A 1 -59.58 -7.28 64.00
N HIS A 2 -60.27 -7.85 63.01
CA HIS A 2 -60.11 -7.60 61.58
C HIS A 2 -60.73 -6.26 61.16
N THR A 3 -60.19 -5.65 60.10
CA THR A 3 -60.92 -4.66 59.30
C THR A 3 -60.56 -4.84 57.83
N GLU A 4 -61.60 -5.00 57.00
CA GLU A 4 -61.56 -5.23 55.56
C GLU A 4 -61.47 -3.93 54.75
N LEU A 5 -60.98 -4.10 53.52
CA LEU A 5 -60.85 -3.12 52.44
C LEU A 5 -62.17 -2.90 51.67
N THR A 6 -62.35 -1.71 51.10
CA THR A 6 -62.87 -1.53 49.73
C THR A 6 -62.54 -0.13 49.20
N ALA A 7 -62.31 -0.06 47.88
CA ALA A 7 -61.76 1.06 47.14
C ALA A 7 -62.84 1.89 46.39
N THR A 8 -62.52 3.13 46.02
CA THR A 8 -63.12 3.78 44.83
C THR A 8 -62.19 4.82 44.20
N THR A 9 -62.29 4.92 42.88
CA THR A 9 -61.34 5.40 41.85
C THR A 9 -61.33 6.91 41.59
N THR A 10 -60.17 7.47 41.23
CA THR A 10 -59.96 8.85 40.75
C THR A 10 -59.81 8.88 39.22
N LYS A 11 -60.46 9.82 38.52
CA LYS A 11 -60.40 9.99 37.05
C LYS A 11 -59.76 11.35 36.70
N THR A 12 -58.68 11.31 35.92
CA THR A 12 -57.88 12.47 35.47
C THR A 12 -58.30 12.91 34.05
N PRO A 13 -58.36 14.22 33.74
CA PRO A 13 -58.52 14.69 32.36
C PRO A 13 -57.19 14.89 31.62
N HIS A 14 -57.18 14.51 30.33
CA HIS A 14 -56.08 14.64 29.37
C HIS A 14 -55.94 16.08 28.83
N ALA A 15 -54.71 16.58 28.73
CA ALA A 15 -54.32 17.70 27.87
C ALA A 15 -53.27 17.21 26.86
N GLY A 16 -53.49 17.46 25.57
CA GLY A 16 -52.61 17.05 24.47
C GLY A 16 -51.34 17.90 24.36
N PRO A 17 -50.27 17.39 23.72
CA PRO A 17 -48.99 18.07 23.64
C PRO A 17 -48.97 19.19 22.59
N ALA A 18 -48.27 20.28 22.93
CA ALA A 18 -47.99 21.40 22.03
C ALA A 18 -47.05 21.00 20.87
N PRO A 19 -47.13 21.67 19.70
CA PRO A 19 -46.26 21.35 18.57
C PRO A 19 -44.79 21.67 18.89
N ALA A 20 -43.93 20.67 18.69
CA ALA A 20 -42.49 20.80 18.84
C ALA A 20 -41.94 21.80 17.81
N SER A 21 -41.23 22.81 18.30
CA SER A 21 -40.41 23.71 17.50
C SER A 21 -39.40 22.88 16.71
N ALA A 22 -39.53 22.88 15.38
CA ALA A 22 -38.55 22.25 14.51
C ALA A 22 -37.24 23.04 14.63
N SER A 23 -36.27 22.49 15.39
CA SER A 23 -34.93 23.05 15.44
C SER A 23 -34.35 23.01 14.03
N ARG A 24 -34.12 24.20 13.46
CA ARG A 24 -33.31 24.39 12.27
C ARG A 24 -31.98 23.70 12.54
N ARG A 25 -31.69 22.60 11.83
CA ARG A 25 -30.36 21.98 11.89
C ARG A 25 -29.43 22.92 11.15
N ASP A 26 -28.84 23.86 11.87
CA ASP A 26 -27.74 24.65 11.33
C ASP A 26 -26.64 23.67 10.93
N ILE A 27 -26.35 23.60 9.64
CA ILE A 27 -25.19 22.89 9.12
C ILE A 27 -24.00 23.72 9.58
N VAL A 28 -23.46 23.38 10.74
CA VAL A 28 -22.20 23.94 11.21
C VAL A 28 -21.12 23.32 10.34
N VAL A 29 -20.76 24.00 9.26
CA VAL A 29 -19.52 23.72 8.53
C VAL A 29 -18.41 24.01 9.52
N GLU A 30 -17.74 22.96 9.98
CA GLU A 30 -16.64 23.06 10.93
C GLU A 30 -15.46 23.74 10.22
N THR A 31 -15.35 25.05 10.36
CA THR A 31 -14.28 25.88 9.78
C THR A 31 -13.06 25.97 10.69
N ARG A 32 -13.03 25.18 11.78
CA ARG A 32 -11.84 25.12 12.64
C ARG A 32 -10.68 24.58 11.82
N PRO A 33 -9.53 25.27 11.77
CA PRO A 33 -8.34 24.69 11.16
C PRO A 33 -8.03 23.39 11.91
N LYS A 34 -8.15 22.25 11.22
CA LYS A 34 -7.57 21.00 11.72
C LYS A 34 -6.12 21.28 12.06
N GLY A 35 -5.69 20.84 13.24
CA GLY A 35 -4.45 21.25 13.89
C GLY A 35 -3.13 20.98 13.15
N ASP A 36 -3.17 20.57 11.87
CA ASP A 36 -1.99 20.51 11.02
C ASP A 36 -2.02 21.61 9.95
N THR A 37 -1.40 22.74 10.30
CA THR A 37 -1.21 23.91 9.43
C THR A 37 0.06 23.82 8.59
N ALA A 38 0.73 22.65 8.53
CA ALA A 38 1.93 22.51 7.72
C ALA A 38 1.60 22.78 6.24
N ALA A 39 2.28 23.77 5.65
CA ALA A 39 2.13 24.10 4.24
C ALA A 39 2.60 22.96 3.33
N THR A 40 3.45 22.07 3.85
CA THR A 40 3.95 20.90 3.13
C THR A 40 4.01 19.67 4.02
N VAL A 41 3.82 18.50 3.42
CA VAL A 41 3.88 17.19 4.08
C VAL A 41 4.57 16.20 3.14
N ALA A 42 5.39 15.30 3.70
CA ALA A 42 6.08 14.27 2.94
C ALA A 42 5.31 12.94 2.98
N ILE A 43 5.04 12.37 1.81
CA ILE A 43 4.62 10.97 1.65
C ILE A 43 5.88 10.14 1.41
N ALA A 44 6.06 9.07 2.17
CA ALA A 44 7.11 8.08 1.98
C ALA A 44 6.56 6.79 1.38
N SER A 45 7.32 6.20 0.45
CA SER A 45 7.02 4.93 -0.20
C SER A 45 8.19 3.97 0.00
N ILE A 46 7.91 2.80 0.59
CA ILE A 46 8.83 1.64 0.60
C ILE A 46 8.40 0.58 -0.43
N SER A 47 7.52 0.96 -1.36
CA SER A 47 6.98 0.07 -2.39
C SER A 47 7.99 -0.11 -3.52
N GLU A 48 8.05 -1.28 -4.14
CA GLU A 48 8.90 -1.50 -5.32
C GLU A 48 8.29 -0.97 -6.63
N GLN A 49 7.09 -0.40 -6.58
CA GLN A 49 6.37 0.06 -7.76
C GLN A 49 6.00 1.54 -7.65
N ASP A 50 5.93 2.19 -8.80
CA ASP A 50 5.36 3.52 -8.94
C ASP A 50 3.85 3.47 -8.82
N TRP A 51 3.28 4.53 -8.27
CA TRP A 51 1.83 4.70 -8.17
C TRP A 51 1.42 5.99 -8.83
N TYR A 52 0.42 5.87 -9.71
CA TYR A 52 -0.23 7.00 -10.37
C TYR A 52 -1.65 7.09 -9.84
N VAL A 53 -1.90 8.12 -9.03
CA VAL A 53 -3.10 8.23 -8.22
C VAL A 53 -3.88 9.45 -8.67
N SER A 54 -5.13 9.23 -9.09
CA SER A 54 -6.09 10.30 -9.38
C SER A 54 -7.14 10.33 -8.28
N ARG A 55 -7.27 11.47 -7.60
CA ARG A 55 -8.18 11.70 -6.48
C ARG A 55 -8.79 13.10 -6.53
N THR A 56 -9.51 13.45 -5.48
CA THR A 56 -10.23 14.73 -5.31
C THR A 56 -9.36 15.94 -5.65
N HIS A 57 -8.07 15.85 -5.32
CA HIS A 57 -7.15 16.98 -5.43
C HIS A 57 -6.19 16.93 -6.62
N GLY A 58 -6.38 15.99 -7.55
CA GLY A 58 -5.64 15.92 -8.81
C GLY A 58 -4.93 14.59 -9.03
N PHE A 59 -3.94 14.63 -9.91
CA PHE A 59 -3.13 13.48 -10.30
C PHE A 59 -1.73 13.57 -9.69
N TYR A 60 -1.31 12.50 -9.03
CA TYR A 60 -0.04 12.43 -8.31
C TYR A 60 0.73 11.17 -8.70
N HIS A 61 2.06 11.31 -8.79
CA HIS A 61 3.00 10.20 -8.95
C HIS A 61 3.74 9.99 -7.65
N ILE A 62 3.55 8.82 -7.03
CA ILE A 62 4.31 8.40 -5.86
C ILE A 62 5.41 7.45 -6.37
N PRO A 63 6.70 7.82 -6.25
CA PRO A 63 7.79 7.04 -6.81
C PRO A 63 7.99 5.70 -6.10
N ALA A 64 8.47 4.71 -6.86
CA ALA A 64 9.00 3.47 -6.31
C ALA A 64 10.25 3.71 -5.46
N CYS A 65 10.45 2.90 -4.42
CA CYS A 65 11.69 2.84 -3.68
C CYS A 65 12.82 2.35 -4.62
N PRO A 66 13.96 3.06 -4.69
CA PRO A 66 15.10 2.60 -5.48
C PRO A 66 15.60 1.26 -4.95
N LYS A 67 15.77 0.27 -5.85
CA LYS A 67 16.44 -0.99 -5.51
C LYS A 67 17.94 -0.74 -5.35
N ALA A 68 18.57 -1.46 -4.42
CA ALA A 68 20.02 -1.55 -4.37
C ALA A 68 20.53 -2.06 -5.74
N GLY A 69 21.20 -1.19 -6.51
CA GLY A 69 21.73 -1.51 -7.84
C GLY A 69 20.90 -1.07 -9.06
N SER A 70 19.88 -0.22 -8.92
CA SER A 70 19.22 0.41 -10.08
C SER A 70 20.22 1.25 -10.91
N PRO A 71 20.07 1.35 -12.25
CA PRO A 71 20.93 2.18 -13.09
C PRO A 71 20.69 3.66 -12.73
N GLY A 72 21.63 4.26 -12.00
CA GLY A 72 21.50 5.59 -11.40
C GLY A 72 21.67 5.63 -9.88
N GLY A 73 21.74 4.46 -9.22
CA GLY A 73 22.22 4.37 -7.85
C GLY A 73 23.74 4.54 -7.82
N GLU A 74 24.26 5.42 -6.97
CA GLU A 74 25.70 5.59 -6.83
C GLU A 74 26.37 4.24 -6.49
N PRO A 75 27.45 3.87 -7.19
CA PRO A 75 28.15 2.61 -6.94
C PRO A 75 28.78 2.66 -5.54
N GLY A 76 28.17 1.93 -4.60
CA GLY A 76 28.62 1.85 -3.20
C GLY A 76 27.75 2.61 -2.19
N GLY A 77 26.68 3.28 -2.61
CA GLY A 77 25.80 4.03 -1.71
C GLY A 77 24.66 3.18 -1.14
N SER A 78 24.57 3.07 0.19
CA SER A 78 23.33 2.70 0.87
C SER A 78 22.29 3.81 0.64
N GLY A 79 21.66 3.81 -0.54
CA GLY A 79 20.59 4.75 -0.85
C GLY A 79 19.47 4.66 0.21
N PRO A 80 18.71 5.75 0.43
CA PRO A 80 17.61 5.73 1.37
C PRO A 80 16.62 4.60 1.01
N ALA A 81 16.24 3.79 2.00
CA ALA A 81 15.34 2.65 1.85
C ALA A 81 13.87 3.06 1.61
N TYR A 82 13.65 4.22 1.00
CA TYR A 82 12.35 4.80 0.71
C TYR A 82 12.46 5.86 -0.39
N ALA A 83 11.34 6.15 -1.05
CA ALA A 83 11.18 7.30 -1.94
C ALA A 83 10.22 8.32 -1.32
N LEU A 84 10.33 9.59 -1.72
CA LEU A 84 9.54 10.71 -1.18
C LEU A 84 8.74 11.44 -2.25
N LEU A 85 7.51 11.81 -1.90
CA LEU A 85 6.69 12.79 -2.60
C LEU A 85 6.35 13.92 -1.64
N LEU A 86 6.64 15.16 -2.01
CA LEU A 86 6.25 16.33 -1.24
C LEU A 86 4.88 16.83 -1.71
N ILE A 87 3.94 16.92 -0.77
CA ILE A 87 2.61 17.49 -0.99
C ILE A 87 2.58 18.90 -0.42
N THR A 88 1.99 19.83 -1.16
CA THR A 88 1.80 21.21 -0.73
C THR A 88 0.32 21.51 -0.54
N SER A 89 -0.03 22.30 0.48
CA SER A 89 -1.39 22.80 0.66
C SER A 89 -1.82 23.60 -0.56
N ARG A 90 -3.12 23.60 -0.87
CA ARG A 90 -3.65 24.35 -2.01
C ARG A 90 -4.86 25.19 -1.60
N GLY A 91 -4.97 26.38 -2.19
CA GLY A 91 -6.19 27.18 -2.12
C GLY A 91 -7.22 26.68 -3.11
N ASP A 92 -8.48 26.71 -2.71
CA ASP A 92 -9.63 26.35 -3.55
C ASP A 92 -10.80 27.30 -3.20
N ALA A 93 -11.88 27.27 -3.97
CA ALA A 93 -13.01 28.16 -3.74
C ALA A 93 -14.34 27.49 -4.06
N ILE A 94 -15.29 27.58 -3.11
CA ILE A 94 -16.67 27.16 -3.33
C ILE A 94 -17.38 28.27 -4.09
N ASP A 95 -18.00 27.94 -5.21
CA ASP A 95 -18.90 28.84 -5.95
C ASP A 95 -20.26 28.88 -5.25
N LEU A 96 -20.68 30.05 -4.80
CA LEU A 96 -21.96 30.27 -4.12
C LEU A 96 -23.02 30.89 -5.05
N GLY A 97 -22.73 31.05 -6.34
CA GLY A 97 -23.58 31.78 -7.28
C GLY A 97 -23.44 33.30 -7.12
N ASP A 98 -24.08 34.06 -8.00
CA ASP A 98 -24.08 35.54 -7.99
C ASP A 98 -22.67 36.18 -7.92
N ASN A 99 -21.70 35.57 -8.60
CA ASN A 99 -20.28 35.96 -8.57
C ASN A 99 -19.63 35.92 -7.17
N ARG A 100 -20.23 35.23 -6.20
CA ARG A 100 -19.68 35.06 -4.86
C ARG A 100 -18.86 33.77 -4.80
N ARG A 101 -17.61 33.90 -4.38
CA ARG A 101 -16.71 32.77 -4.11
C ARG A 101 -16.29 32.76 -2.66
N PHE A 102 -16.34 31.59 -2.03
CA PHE A 102 -15.84 31.38 -0.68
C PHE A 102 -14.49 30.66 -0.74
N PRO A 103 -13.36 31.36 -0.53
CA PRO A 103 -12.05 30.73 -0.55
C PRO A 103 -11.89 29.84 0.68
N PHE A 104 -11.28 28.67 0.47
CA PHE A 104 -10.86 27.79 1.54
C PHE A 104 -9.48 27.21 1.22
N THR A 105 -8.79 26.71 2.24
CA THR A 105 -7.48 26.06 2.09
C THR A 105 -7.65 24.58 2.37
N ILE A 106 -7.11 23.74 1.50
CA ILE A 106 -6.99 22.31 1.72
C ILE A 106 -5.57 22.06 2.22
N SER A 107 -5.44 21.50 3.41
CA SER A 107 -4.14 21.26 4.02
C SER A 107 -3.34 20.21 3.23
N ALA A 108 -2.00 20.30 3.29
CA ALA A 108 -1.13 19.30 2.65
C ALA A 108 -1.39 17.89 3.21
N ARG A 109 -1.69 17.78 4.51
CA ARG A 109 -2.05 16.52 5.16
C ARG A 109 -3.36 15.94 4.64
N GLU A 110 -4.41 16.73 4.50
CA GLU A 110 -5.69 16.24 3.96
C GLU A 110 -5.55 15.71 2.53
N ILE A 111 -4.77 16.42 1.70
CA ILE A 111 -4.44 15.92 0.35
C ILE A 111 -3.69 14.59 0.45
N ALA A 112 -2.68 14.50 1.31
CA ALA A 112 -1.89 13.28 1.48
C ALA A 112 -2.76 12.11 1.97
N GLU A 113 -3.65 12.32 2.94
CA GLU A 113 -4.54 11.29 3.48
C GLU A 113 -5.57 10.82 2.44
N ASP A 114 -6.13 11.72 1.63
CA ASP A 114 -7.02 11.37 0.51
C ASP A 114 -6.31 10.50 -0.54
N LEU A 115 -5.03 10.79 -0.81
CA LEU A 115 -4.21 9.98 -1.73
C LEU A 115 -3.95 8.56 -1.20
N LEU A 116 -3.85 8.38 0.12
CA LEU A 116 -3.38 7.13 0.72
C LEU A 116 -4.47 6.14 1.15
N GLN A 117 -5.76 6.47 0.99
CA GLN A 117 -6.89 5.62 1.43
C GLN A 117 -6.73 4.12 1.09
N ASP A 118 -6.20 3.78 -0.09
CA ASP A 118 -6.01 2.40 -0.55
C ASP A 118 -4.52 1.98 -0.67
N LEU A 119 -3.59 2.80 -0.19
CA LEU A 119 -2.15 2.62 -0.43
C LEU A 119 -1.33 2.27 0.81
N HIS A 120 -1.94 2.33 2.00
CA HIS A 120 -1.26 1.99 3.25
C HIS A 120 -0.72 0.56 3.28
N ASP A 121 -1.51 -0.39 2.78
CA ASP A 121 -1.15 -1.81 2.69
C ASP A 121 0.02 -2.07 1.72
N HIS A 122 0.36 -1.10 0.87
CA HIS A 122 1.46 -1.20 -0.08
C HIS A 122 2.76 -0.60 0.43
N GLY A 123 2.81 -0.19 1.70
CA GLY A 123 3.98 0.42 2.33
C GLY A 123 4.11 1.91 2.01
N ILE A 124 2.99 2.61 1.80
CA ILE A 124 2.98 4.05 1.58
C ILE A 124 2.34 4.74 2.78
N PHE A 125 2.95 5.82 3.26
CA PHE A 125 2.48 6.52 4.46
C PHE A 125 2.84 8.00 4.45
N VAL A 126 2.09 8.78 5.23
CA VAL A 126 2.39 10.19 5.50
C VAL A 126 3.40 10.26 6.63
N CYS A 127 4.51 10.98 6.43
CA CYS A 127 5.52 11.18 7.47
C CYS A 127 5.00 12.15 8.55
N ALA A 128 5.40 11.93 9.81
CA ALA A 128 5.20 12.91 10.87
C ALA A 128 6.08 14.16 10.68
N GLY A 129 7.24 14.00 10.06
CA GLY A 129 8.20 15.07 9.77
C GLY A 129 8.55 15.20 8.29
N PRO A 130 9.60 15.98 7.96
CA PRO A 130 10.06 16.16 6.57
C PRO A 130 10.69 14.90 5.96
N ARG A 131 11.05 13.91 6.79
CA ARG A 131 11.60 12.61 6.39
C ARG A 131 11.04 11.52 7.30
N PRO A 132 10.90 10.28 6.82
CA PRO A 132 10.44 9.18 7.63
C PRO A 132 11.50 8.78 8.65
N THR A 133 11.03 8.42 9.84
CA THR A 133 11.84 7.83 10.91
C THR A 133 12.03 6.32 10.67
N ALA A 134 13.02 5.73 11.31
CA ALA A 134 13.23 4.27 11.26
C ALA A 134 12.02 3.50 11.79
N GLU A 135 11.35 4.03 12.81
CA GLU A 135 10.13 3.45 13.39
C GLU A 135 8.98 3.44 12.38
N GLU A 136 8.72 4.57 11.71
CA GLU A 136 7.68 4.66 10.67
C GLU A 136 7.96 3.70 9.49
N LEU A 137 9.23 3.59 9.06
CA LEU A 137 9.64 2.65 8.02
C LEU A 137 9.39 1.20 8.45
N SER A 138 9.76 0.84 9.67
CA SER A 138 9.53 -0.50 10.21
C SER A 138 8.04 -0.83 10.32
N ALA A 139 7.22 0.13 10.76
CA ALA A 139 5.77 -0.04 10.86
C ALA A 139 5.12 -0.17 9.48
N ALA A 140 5.58 0.60 8.50
CA ALA A 140 5.11 0.48 7.12
C ALA A 140 5.50 -0.87 6.49
N ALA A 141 6.72 -1.35 6.73
CA ALA A 141 7.17 -2.67 6.29
C ALA A 141 6.31 -3.77 6.90
N ALA A 142 6.08 -3.73 8.23
CA ALA A 142 5.24 -4.70 8.92
C ALA A 142 3.81 -4.75 8.35
N ARG A 143 3.18 -3.58 8.08
CA ARG A 143 1.85 -3.53 7.45
C ARG A 143 1.85 -4.13 6.05
N ARG A 144 2.84 -3.77 5.23
CA ARG A 144 2.98 -4.28 3.86
C ARG A 144 3.19 -5.79 3.84
N ASP A 145 4.06 -6.30 4.69
CA ASP A 145 4.40 -7.71 4.74
C ASP A 145 3.20 -8.54 5.25
N ALA A 146 2.44 -8.02 6.22
CA ALA A 146 1.17 -8.63 6.65
C ALA A 146 0.15 -8.69 5.51
N TYR A 147 0.03 -7.63 4.71
CA TYR A 147 -0.81 -7.62 3.52
C TYR A 147 -0.34 -8.64 2.47
N TYR A 148 0.97 -8.75 2.24
CA TYR A 148 1.56 -9.71 1.31
C TYR A 148 1.32 -11.16 1.75
N HIS A 149 1.41 -11.45 3.06
CA HIS A 149 1.04 -12.76 3.58
C HIS A 149 -0.43 -13.10 3.29
N ARG A 150 -1.34 -12.14 3.44
CA ARG A 150 -2.76 -12.34 3.09
C ARG A 150 -2.94 -12.65 1.60
N LEU A 151 -2.30 -11.88 0.72
CA LEU A 151 -2.33 -12.11 -0.72
C LEU A 151 -1.79 -13.50 -1.11
N ILE A 152 -0.71 -13.95 -0.45
CA ILE A 152 -0.18 -15.29 -0.71
C ILE A 152 -1.20 -16.36 -0.30
N GLY A 153 -1.87 -16.21 0.84
CA GLY A 153 -2.93 -17.12 1.28
C GLY A 153 -4.14 -17.13 0.34
N GLU A 154 -4.54 -15.97 -0.19
CA GLU A 154 -5.56 -15.85 -1.23
C GLU A 154 -5.14 -16.58 -2.51
N GLY A 155 -3.89 -16.40 -2.95
CA GLY A 155 -3.30 -17.10 -4.10
C GLY A 155 -3.26 -18.62 -3.91
N ASP A 156 -2.86 -19.10 -2.74
CA ASP A 156 -2.86 -20.53 -2.37
C ASP A 156 -4.27 -21.13 -2.42
N THR A 157 -5.28 -20.38 -1.98
CA THR A 157 -6.69 -20.80 -2.04
C THR A 157 -7.21 -20.91 -3.48
N LEU A 158 -6.89 -19.92 -4.32
CA LEU A 158 -7.24 -19.94 -5.75
C LEU A 158 -6.57 -21.11 -6.47
N TRP A 159 -5.29 -21.35 -6.16
CA TRP A 159 -4.55 -22.48 -6.72
C TRP A 159 -5.16 -23.82 -6.34
N ALA A 160 -5.49 -24.02 -5.07
CA ALA A 160 -6.10 -25.25 -4.59
C ALA A 160 -7.47 -25.54 -5.24
N ARG A 161 -8.21 -24.49 -5.63
CA ARG A 161 -9.53 -24.63 -6.26
C ARG A 161 -9.45 -24.97 -7.74
N GLY A 162 -8.62 -24.26 -8.50
CA GLY A 162 -8.65 -24.28 -9.96
C GLY A 162 -7.36 -24.71 -10.65
N HIS A 163 -6.24 -24.79 -9.91
CA HIS A 163 -4.89 -25.07 -10.43
C HIS A 163 -4.56 -24.25 -11.68
N SER A 164 -5.02 -22.99 -11.71
CA SER A 164 -5.03 -22.14 -12.91
C SER A 164 -4.22 -20.87 -12.67
N PHE A 165 -3.12 -20.71 -13.43
CA PHE A 165 -2.28 -19.50 -13.38
C PHE A 165 -3.05 -18.22 -13.73
N ARG A 166 -4.12 -18.33 -14.53
CA ARG A 166 -4.93 -17.19 -14.99
C ARG A 166 -5.76 -16.57 -13.88
N GLU A 167 -6.18 -17.36 -12.89
CA GLU A 167 -7.00 -16.86 -11.77
C GLU A 167 -6.16 -16.11 -10.74
N ILE A 168 -4.85 -16.32 -10.77
CA ILE A 168 -3.91 -15.73 -9.82
C ILE A 168 -3.42 -14.41 -10.41
N SER A 169 -3.74 -13.31 -9.73
CA SER A 169 -3.31 -11.96 -10.13
C SER A 169 -1.79 -11.75 -10.00
N ASP A 170 -1.27 -10.75 -10.72
CA ASP A 170 0.13 -10.31 -10.59
C ASP A 170 0.45 -9.77 -9.19
N LEU A 171 -0.56 -9.33 -8.45
CA LEU A 171 -0.39 -8.83 -7.09
C LEU A 171 -0.01 -9.96 -6.13
N HIS A 172 -0.63 -11.14 -6.26
CA HIS A 172 -0.23 -12.32 -5.48
C HIS A 172 1.20 -12.74 -5.81
N ARG A 173 1.56 -12.78 -7.10
CA ARG A 173 2.92 -13.16 -7.55
C ARG A 173 3.97 -12.22 -6.98
N ARG A 174 3.73 -10.91 -7.05
CA ARG A 174 4.66 -9.90 -6.50
C ARG A 174 4.80 -9.99 -4.99
N ALA A 175 3.72 -10.27 -4.27
CA ALA A 175 3.78 -10.51 -2.83
C ALA A 175 4.69 -11.70 -2.49
N ALA A 176 4.54 -12.82 -3.21
CA ALA A 176 5.40 -13.99 -3.04
C ALA A 176 6.87 -13.68 -3.36
N ILE A 177 7.15 -12.99 -4.46
CA ILE A 177 8.50 -12.58 -4.86
C ILE A 177 9.12 -11.65 -3.81
N ALA A 178 8.38 -10.64 -3.34
CA ALA A 178 8.87 -9.65 -2.39
C ALA A 178 9.21 -10.27 -1.03
N LEU A 179 8.46 -11.28 -0.59
CA LEU A 179 8.74 -12.03 0.64
C LEU A 179 9.69 -13.22 0.44
N GLY A 180 10.15 -13.47 -0.79
CA GLY A 180 11.01 -14.61 -1.12
C GLY A 180 10.36 -15.98 -0.90
N VAL A 181 9.03 -16.04 -0.97
CA VAL A 181 8.25 -17.25 -0.75
C VAL A 181 8.08 -18.00 -2.07
N GLU A 182 8.61 -19.21 -2.15
CA GLU A 182 8.43 -20.06 -3.33
C GLU A 182 7.02 -20.68 -3.36
N ARG A 183 6.33 -20.52 -4.48
CA ARG A 183 5.05 -21.15 -4.80
C ARG A 183 5.02 -21.53 -6.28
N GLU A 184 4.37 -22.64 -6.60
CA GLU A 184 4.24 -23.12 -7.98
C GLU A 184 3.57 -22.07 -8.87
N TRP A 185 2.50 -21.46 -8.37
CA TRP A 185 1.75 -20.41 -9.07
C TRP A 185 2.48 -19.06 -9.12
N ALA A 186 3.48 -18.84 -8.27
CA ALA A 186 4.31 -17.64 -8.25
C ALA A 186 5.46 -17.73 -9.26
N TYR A 187 5.27 -18.48 -10.34
CA TYR A 187 6.27 -18.74 -11.37
C TYR A 187 6.96 -17.44 -11.83
N VAL A 188 8.26 -17.36 -11.58
CA VAL A 188 9.14 -16.34 -12.11
C VAL A 188 9.83 -16.93 -13.35
N PRO A 189 9.56 -16.42 -14.57
CA PRO A 189 10.27 -16.86 -15.75
C PRO A 189 11.78 -16.68 -15.59
N MET A 190 12.51 -17.79 -15.46
CA MET A 190 13.97 -17.76 -15.42
C MET A 190 14.49 -17.49 -16.84
N ARG A 191 15.37 -16.49 -16.99
CA ARG A 191 16.09 -16.31 -18.25
C ARG A 191 17.02 -17.49 -18.46
N LEU A 192 16.79 -18.22 -19.54
CA LEU A 192 17.69 -19.26 -20.02
C LEU A 192 18.74 -18.60 -20.93
N SER A 193 20.01 -18.95 -20.73
CA SER A 193 21.11 -18.61 -21.62
C SER A 193 21.44 -19.81 -22.50
N GLU A 194 22.01 -19.59 -23.67
CA GLU A 194 22.50 -20.68 -24.51
C GLU A 194 23.89 -21.11 -24.05
N CYS A 195 24.12 -22.42 -24.01
CA CYS A 195 25.44 -22.96 -23.72
C CYS A 195 26.39 -22.61 -24.89
N PRO A 196 27.53 -21.92 -24.65
CA PRO A 196 28.46 -21.55 -25.71
C PRO A 196 29.13 -22.75 -26.39
N ALA A 197 29.09 -23.94 -25.76
CA ALA A 197 29.71 -25.14 -26.30
C ALA A 197 28.76 -26.00 -27.17
N CYS A 198 27.46 -26.04 -26.85
CA CYS A 198 26.51 -26.94 -27.53
C CYS A 198 25.19 -26.28 -27.96
N GLY A 199 24.98 -25.01 -27.64
CA GLY A 199 23.75 -24.29 -27.98
C GLY A 199 22.52 -24.62 -27.11
N GLU A 200 22.60 -25.61 -26.23
CA GLU A 200 21.47 -26.00 -25.37
C GLU A 200 21.08 -24.88 -24.39
N LYS A 201 19.77 -24.70 -24.17
CA LYS A 201 19.25 -23.72 -23.21
C LYS A 201 19.53 -24.18 -21.78
N VAL A 202 20.36 -23.42 -21.08
CA VAL A 202 20.75 -23.64 -19.68
C VAL A 202 20.25 -22.49 -18.80
N LYS A 203 20.00 -22.74 -17.53
CA LYS A 203 19.67 -21.67 -16.58
C LYS A 203 20.88 -20.74 -16.44
N THR A 204 20.64 -19.43 -16.41
CA THR A 204 21.71 -18.44 -16.21
C THR A 204 22.40 -18.67 -14.87
N GLY A 205 23.74 -18.69 -14.84
CA GLY A 205 24.53 -18.89 -13.62
C GLY A 205 24.70 -20.34 -13.17
N VAL A 206 24.48 -21.32 -14.06
CA VAL A 206 24.81 -22.74 -13.80
C VAL A 206 26.30 -22.97 -14.03
N ALA A 207 26.95 -23.73 -13.14
CA ALA A 207 28.39 -24.02 -13.23
C ALA A 207 28.78 -24.90 -14.42
N VAL A 208 27.96 -25.91 -14.74
CA VAL A 208 28.25 -26.92 -15.76
C VAL A 208 27.01 -27.21 -16.60
N CYS A 209 27.17 -27.26 -17.92
CA CYS A 209 26.08 -27.60 -18.82
C CYS A 209 25.63 -29.06 -18.60
N LYS A 210 24.34 -29.26 -18.34
CA LYS A 210 23.73 -30.59 -18.17
C LYS A 210 23.82 -31.48 -19.42
N HIS A 211 23.99 -30.89 -20.60
CA HIS A 211 23.93 -31.60 -21.88
C HIS A 211 25.32 -32.04 -22.36
N CYS A 212 26.27 -31.11 -22.46
CA CYS A 212 27.63 -31.41 -22.95
C CYS A 212 28.70 -31.47 -21.86
N GLY A 213 28.36 -31.13 -20.60
CA GLY A 213 29.33 -31.11 -19.50
C GLY A 213 30.33 -29.95 -19.54
N ALA A 214 30.18 -28.99 -20.46
CA ALA A 214 31.04 -27.82 -20.52
C ALA A 214 30.93 -26.98 -19.23
N ILE A 215 32.06 -26.55 -18.69
CA ILE A 215 32.11 -25.60 -17.57
C ILE A 215 31.73 -24.22 -18.11
N LEU A 216 30.67 -23.66 -17.55
CA LEU A 216 30.13 -22.36 -17.94
C LEU A 216 30.55 -21.25 -16.97
N ASP A 217 30.78 -21.62 -15.71
CA ASP A 217 31.26 -20.73 -14.66
C ASP A 217 32.33 -21.49 -13.86
N ALA A 218 33.59 -21.09 -14.08
CA ALA A 218 34.75 -21.76 -13.51
C ALA A 218 34.87 -21.54 -11.99
N GLU A 219 34.46 -20.38 -11.48
CA GLU A 219 34.49 -20.09 -10.04
C GLU A 219 33.47 -20.95 -9.30
N LYS A 220 32.25 -21.03 -9.83
CA LYS A 220 31.19 -21.85 -9.26
C LYS A 220 31.49 -23.34 -9.39
N ALA A 221 32.10 -23.75 -10.51
CA ALA A 221 32.55 -25.13 -10.68
C ALA A 221 33.64 -25.50 -9.66
N ALA A 222 34.62 -24.61 -9.42
CA ALA A 222 35.66 -24.82 -8.43
C ALA A 222 35.12 -24.90 -7.00
N GLN A 223 34.14 -24.06 -6.63
CA GLN A 223 33.45 -24.11 -5.33
C GLN A 223 32.79 -25.48 -5.06
N HIS A 224 32.35 -26.15 -6.12
CA HIS A 224 31.73 -27.48 -6.05
C HIS A 224 32.69 -28.62 -6.41
N GLY A 225 34.00 -28.37 -6.52
CA GLY A 225 35.01 -29.39 -6.84
C GLY A 225 34.91 -29.98 -8.26
N LEU A 226 34.18 -29.31 -9.16
CA LEU A 226 34.00 -29.73 -10.54
C LEU A 226 35.14 -29.17 -11.39
N SER A 227 36.03 -30.05 -11.84
CA SER A 227 37.11 -29.73 -12.78
C SER A 227 36.76 -30.19 -14.19
N ALA A 228 37.30 -29.51 -15.21
CA ALA A 228 37.04 -29.85 -16.60
C ALA A 228 37.44 -31.31 -16.84
N LYS A 229 36.48 -32.17 -17.19
CA LYS A 229 36.81 -33.50 -17.70
C LYS A 229 37.47 -33.30 -19.05
N LYS A 230 38.75 -33.64 -19.10
CA LYS A 230 39.60 -33.59 -20.29
C LYS A 230 39.22 -34.70 -21.25
#